data_AF-L9KP91-F1
#
_entry.id   AF-L9KP91-F1
#
_cell.length_a   1.000
_cell.length_b   1.000
_cell.length_c   1.000
_cell.angle_alpha   90.00
_cell.angle_beta   90.00
_cell.angle_gamma   90.00
#
_symmetry.space_group_name_H-M   'P 1'
#
loop_
_entity.id
_entity.type
_entity.pdbx_description
1 polymer ?
#
loop_
_entity_poly.entity_id
_entity_poly.type
_entity_poly.pdbx_seq_one_letter_code
_entity_poly.pdbx_strand_id
1 'polypeptide(L)'
;MAEDADMRNELEEMQRRADQLADEVRDRDKERQIKEGVLGGLSYSGTVPPKNHAVILIETVSKTVEPMLKSSDAYKKAWGNNQDGVVASQPARVVDEREQMAISGGFIRRVTNDARENEMDENLEQVSGIIGNLRHMALDMGNEIDTQNRQIDRIMEKADSNKTRIDEANQRATKMLGSG
;
A
#
# COMPACT_ATOMS: atom_id res chain seq x y z
N MET A 1 -2.51 16.43 16.79
CA MET A 1 -1.73 16.88 15.62
C MET A 1 -0.33 16.28 15.56
N ALA A 2 0.26 15.81 16.67
CA ALA A 2 1.55 15.09 16.64
C ALA A 2 1.41 13.63 16.14
N GLU A 3 0.34 12.93 16.53
CA GLU A 3 0.15 11.50 16.23
C GLU A 3 -0.09 11.17 14.74
N ASP A 4 -0.63 12.12 13.95
CA ASP A 4 -0.91 11.92 12.52
C ASP A 4 0.35 12.07 11.65
N ALA A 5 1.34 12.83 12.15
CA ALA A 5 2.66 12.94 11.53
C ALA A 5 3.50 11.69 11.82
N ASP A 6 3.37 11.11 13.02
CA ASP A 6 4.10 9.90 13.42
C ASP A 6 3.67 8.68 12.59
N MET A 7 2.37 8.51 12.30
CA MET A 7 1.89 7.41 11.44
C MET A 7 2.39 7.51 9.99
N ARG A 8 2.47 8.72 9.42
CA ARG A 8 3.04 8.92 8.07
C ARG A 8 4.53 8.59 8.04
N ASN A 9 5.26 8.95 9.09
CA ASN A 9 6.68 8.69 9.23
C ASN A 9 6.96 7.17 9.37
N GLU A 10 6.14 6.45 10.14
CA GLU A 10 6.24 4.99 10.29
C GLU A 10 5.90 4.25 8.99
N LEU A 11 4.90 4.72 8.23
CA LEU A 11 4.54 4.15 6.93
C LEU A 11 5.64 4.36 5.87
N GLU A 12 6.27 5.53 5.85
CA GLU A 12 7.44 5.78 5.00
C GLU A 12 8.63 4.91 5.41
N GLU A 13 8.88 4.72 6.71
CA GLU A 13 9.95 3.86 7.19
C GLU A 13 9.67 2.38 6.86
N MET A 14 8.41 1.94 6.93
CA MET A 14 8.01 0.60 6.56
C MET A 14 8.15 0.34 5.06
N GLN A 15 7.81 1.32 4.21
CA GLN A 15 8.05 1.25 2.77
C GLN A 15 9.55 1.20 2.45
N ARG A 16 10.36 2.06 3.08
CA ARG A 16 11.83 2.05 2.91
C ARG A 16 12.44 0.73 3.32
N ARG A 17 12.01 0.14 4.44
CA ARG A 17 12.49 -1.19 4.89
C ARG A 17 12.06 -2.29 3.92
N ALA A 18 10.86 -2.22 3.36
CA ALA A 18 10.39 -3.21 2.37
C ALA A 18 11.22 -3.17 1.07
N ASP A 19 11.53 -1.97 0.58
CA ASP A 19 12.39 -1.79 -0.60
C ASP A 19 13.83 -2.23 -0.35
N GLN A 20 14.38 -1.88 0.82
CA GLN A 20 15.73 -2.27 1.22
C GLN A 20 15.87 -3.80 1.36
N LEU A 21 14.84 -4.47 1.88
CA LEU A 21 14.78 -5.93 1.95
C LEU A 21 14.67 -6.57 0.56
N ALA A 22 13.95 -5.94 -0.38
CA ALA A 22 13.84 -6.42 -1.75
C ALA A 22 15.18 -6.36 -2.49
N ASP A 23 15.93 -5.28 -2.30
CA ASP A 23 17.28 -5.11 -2.84
C ASP A 23 18.28 -6.09 -2.19
N GLU A 24 18.22 -6.29 -0.87
CA GLU A 24 19.09 -7.25 -0.18
C GLU A 24 18.83 -8.70 -0.61
N VAL A 25 17.56 -9.07 -0.82
CA VAL A 25 17.20 -10.39 -1.38
C VAL A 25 17.76 -10.55 -2.79
N ARG A 26 17.65 -9.51 -3.63
CA ARG A 26 18.18 -9.52 -5.00
C ARG A 26 19.71 -9.64 -5.03
N ASP A 27 20.41 -8.98 -4.11
CA ASP A 27 21.86 -9.05 -4.03
C ASP A 27 22.36 -10.36 -3.42
N ARG A 28 21.63 -10.95 -2.47
CA ARG A 28 21.91 -12.34 -2.01
C ARG A 28 21.72 -13.36 -3.13
N ASP A 29 20.74 -13.19 -4.01
CA ASP A 29 20.56 -14.08 -5.17
C ASP A 29 21.71 -13.94 -6.18
N LYS A 30 22.23 -12.72 -6.42
CA LYS A 30 23.44 -12.51 -7.23
C LYS A 30 24.69 -13.09 -6.56
N GLU A 31 24.85 -12.91 -5.25
CA GLU A 31 26.00 -13.44 -4.51
C GLU A 31 26.01 -14.97 -4.50
N ARG A 32 24.84 -15.60 -4.41
CA ARG A 32 24.71 -17.05 -4.62
C ARG A 32 25.13 -17.47 -6.02
N GLN A 33 24.73 -16.73 -7.04
CA GLN A 33 25.10 -16.99 -8.43
C GLN A 33 26.62 -16.82 -8.69
N ILE A 34 27.27 -15.86 -8.02
CA ILE A 34 28.72 -15.68 -8.07
C ILE A 34 29.43 -16.79 -7.30
N LYS A 35 28.96 -17.21 -6.12
CA LYS A 35 29.54 -18.36 -5.38
C LYS A 35 29.41 -19.66 -6.17
N GLU A 36 28.31 -19.86 -6.88
CA GLU A 36 28.13 -20.95 -7.86
C GLU A 36 29.07 -20.82 -9.06
N GLY A 37 29.34 -19.60 -9.54
CA GLY A 37 30.29 -19.33 -10.63
C GLY A 37 31.77 -19.45 -10.24
N VAL A 38 32.15 -19.07 -9.01
CA VAL A 38 33.53 -19.13 -8.49
C VAL A 38 33.95 -20.58 -8.18
N LEU A 39 33.01 -21.46 -7.84
CA LEU A 39 33.25 -22.91 -7.80
C LEU A 39 33.52 -23.51 -9.20
N GLY A 40 33.20 -22.79 -10.28
CA GLY A 40 33.49 -23.19 -11.68
C GLY A 40 34.80 -22.63 -12.25
N GLY A 41 35.59 -21.88 -11.46
CA GLY A 41 36.75 -21.12 -11.93
C GLY A 41 38.14 -21.74 -11.70
N LEU A 42 38.23 -22.95 -11.14
CA LEU A 42 39.51 -23.67 -11.05
C LEU A 42 39.68 -24.56 -12.28
N SER A 43 40.72 -24.28 -13.06
CA SER A 43 41.15 -25.02 -14.24
C SER A 43 40.97 -26.53 -14.08
N TYR A 44 40.04 -27.13 -14.82
CA TYR A 44 39.95 -28.57 -14.99
C TYR A 44 39.98 -28.89 -16.48
N SER A 45 41.14 -29.32 -16.96
CA SER A 45 41.23 -30.14 -18.18
C SER A 45 40.62 -31.50 -17.84
N GLY A 46 39.35 -31.71 -18.18
CA GLY A 46 38.68 -32.98 -17.93
C GLY A 46 37.17 -32.82 -18.10
N THR A 47 36.55 -33.78 -18.79
CA THR A 47 35.12 -33.87 -19.09
C THR A 47 34.24 -33.41 -17.91
N VAL A 48 33.35 -32.44 -18.17
CA VAL A 48 32.35 -31.94 -17.23
C VAL A 48 31.54 -33.11 -16.68
N PRO A 49 31.47 -33.32 -15.35
CA PRO A 49 30.66 -34.39 -14.79
C PRO A 49 29.18 -34.11 -15.11
N PRO A 50 28.40 -35.12 -15.53
CA PRO A 50 26.99 -34.93 -15.84
C PRO A 50 26.26 -34.46 -14.57
N LYS A 51 25.54 -33.33 -14.68
CA LYS A 51 24.68 -32.84 -13.60
C LYS A 51 23.66 -33.93 -13.25
N ASN A 52 23.51 -34.24 -11.98
CA ASN A 52 22.51 -35.20 -11.50
C ASN A 52 21.11 -34.80 -11.99
N HIS A 53 20.29 -35.78 -12.39
CA HIS A 53 18.95 -35.56 -12.95
C HIS A 53 18.06 -34.67 -12.06
N ALA A 54 18.23 -34.77 -10.73
CA ALA A 54 17.54 -33.92 -9.76
C ALA A 54 17.92 -32.43 -9.87
N VAL A 55 19.19 -32.12 -10.12
CA VAL A 55 19.69 -30.74 -10.29
C VAL A 55 19.17 -30.14 -11.59
N ILE A 56 19.13 -30.93 -12.67
CA ILE A 56 18.57 -30.51 -13.96
C ILE A 56 17.08 -30.17 -13.81
N LEU A 57 16.32 -30.99 -13.08
CA LEU A 57 14.89 -30.76 -12.86
C LEU A 57 14.63 -29.48 -12.05
N ILE A 58 15.40 -29.24 -10.98
CA ILE A 58 15.25 -28.01 -10.17
C ILE A 58 15.61 -26.77 -11.00
N GLU A 59 16.71 -26.80 -11.77
CA GLU A 59 17.14 -25.68 -12.62
C GLU A 59 16.10 -25.37 -13.72
N THR A 60 15.53 -26.42 -14.33
CA THR A 60 14.50 -26.29 -15.37
C THR A 60 13.20 -25.73 -14.80
N VAL A 61 12.79 -26.18 -13.61
CA VAL A 61 11.59 -25.68 -12.91
C VAL A 61 11.77 -24.22 -12.50
N SER A 62 12.91 -23.82 -11.93
CA SER A 62 13.13 -22.41 -11.53
C SER A 62 13.08 -21.45 -12.73
N LYS A 63 13.77 -21.81 -13.83
CA LYS A 63 13.83 -20.98 -15.05
C LYS A 63 12.48 -20.82 -15.77
N THR A 64 11.54 -21.74 -15.56
CA THR A 64 10.22 -21.73 -16.23
C THR A 64 9.10 -21.20 -15.34
N VAL A 65 9.13 -21.51 -14.04
CA VAL A 65 8.06 -21.15 -13.10
C VAL A 65 8.18 -19.70 -12.63
N GLU A 66 9.39 -19.17 -12.44
CA GLU A 66 9.60 -17.77 -12.02
C GLU A 66 9.02 -16.72 -12.97
N PRO A 67 9.27 -16.76 -14.30
CA PRO A 67 8.66 -15.80 -15.22
C PRO A 67 7.14 -16.01 -15.36
N MET A 68 6.64 -17.24 -15.17
CA MET A 68 5.20 -17.52 -15.22
C MET A 68 4.45 -16.96 -14.00
N LEU A 69 5.05 -17.00 -12.81
CA LEU A 69 4.53 -16.34 -11.62
C LEU A 69 4.49 -14.83 -11.78
N LYS A 70 5.53 -14.22 -12.36
CA LYS A 70 5.60 -12.77 -12.62
C LYS A 70 4.66 -12.30 -13.73
N SER A 71 4.30 -13.17 -14.68
CA SER A 71 3.35 -12.85 -15.75
C SER A 71 1.89 -13.05 -15.35
N SER A 72 1.64 -13.79 -14.26
CA SER A 72 0.32 -14.09 -13.72
C SER A 72 -0.47 -12.82 -13.39
N ASP A 73 -1.75 -12.81 -13.75
CA ASP A 73 -2.65 -11.68 -13.53
C ASP A 73 -2.81 -11.34 -12.04
N ALA A 74 -2.71 -12.34 -11.15
CA ALA A 74 -2.71 -12.12 -9.71
C ALA A 74 -1.47 -11.34 -9.25
N TYR A 75 -0.29 -11.64 -9.79
CA TYR A 75 0.93 -10.89 -9.51
C TYR A 75 0.84 -9.46 -10.06
N LYS A 76 0.34 -9.29 -11.28
CA LYS A 76 0.12 -7.96 -11.87
C LYS A 76 -0.95 -7.15 -11.16
N LYS A 77 -1.97 -7.77 -10.56
CA LYS A 77 -2.99 -7.07 -9.79
C LYS A 77 -2.45 -6.57 -8.44
N ALA A 78 -1.65 -7.41 -7.76
CA ALA A 78 -1.07 -7.06 -6.46
C ALA A 78 0.17 -6.14 -6.58
N TRP A 79 0.94 -6.26 -7.66
CA TRP A 79 2.25 -5.60 -7.84
C TRP A 79 2.41 -4.82 -9.14
N GLY A 80 1.47 -4.89 -10.08
CA GLY A 80 1.52 -4.15 -11.33
C GLY A 80 0.94 -2.75 -11.15
N ASN A 81 1.79 -1.76 -11.47
CA ASN A 81 1.51 -0.33 -11.69
C ASN A 81 0.30 0.28 -10.97
N ASN A 82 0.59 1.22 -10.07
CA ASN A 82 -0.34 2.12 -9.40
C ASN A 82 -1.24 2.87 -10.42
N GLN A 83 -2.38 2.28 -10.79
CA GLN A 83 -3.47 2.97 -11.52
C GLN A 83 -4.38 3.76 -10.58
N ASP A 84 -4.02 3.85 -9.29
CA ASP A 84 -4.74 4.68 -8.32
C ASP A 84 -4.30 6.12 -8.55
N GLY A 85 -4.95 6.76 -9.52
CA GLY A 85 -4.73 8.15 -9.87
C GLY A 85 -4.72 9.00 -8.61
N VAL A 86 -3.64 9.77 -8.47
CA VAL A 86 -3.52 10.85 -7.49
C VAL A 86 -4.85 11.60 -7.49
N VAL A 87 -5.55 11.62 -6.35
CA VAL A 87 -6.81 12.35 -6.20
C VAL A 87 -6.48 13.84 -6.30
N ALA A 88 -6.43 14.34 -7.54
CA ALA A 88 -6.10 15.70 -7.90
C ALA A 88 -7.36 16.57 -8.06
N SER A 89 -8.52 16.11 -7.58
CA SER A 89 -9.65 17.00 -7.36
C SER A 89 -9.48 17.65 -5.99
N GLN A 90 -8.77 18.77 -5.95
CA GLN A 90 -9.00 19.77 -4.90
C GLN A 90 -10.52 19.93 -4.71
N PRO A 91 -11.01 20.05 -3.46
CA PRO A 91 -12.43 20.18 -3.22
C PRO A 91 -12.91 21.47 -3.88
N ALA A 92 -13.57 21.32 -5.03
CA ALA A 92 -14.38 22.39 -5.57
C ALA A 92 -15.51 22.59 -4.57
N ARG A 93 -15.60 23.79 -3.99
CA ARG A 93 -16.77 24.22 -3.22
C ARG A 93 -17.98 24.16 -4.16
N VAL A 94 -18.66 23.03 -4.20
CA VAL A 94 -19.99 22.93 -4.77
C VAL A 94 -20.93 23.47 -3.70
N VAL A 95 -21.09 24.79 -3.68
CA VAL A 95 -22.18 25.42 -2.93
C VAL A 95 -23.46 25.08 -3.68
N ASP A 96 -24.32 24.27 -3.07
CA ASP A 96 -25.64 23.97 -3.62
C ASP A 96 -26.45 25.27 -3.66
N GLU A 97 -26.94 25.65 -4.83
CA GLU A 97 -27.67 26.92 -5.07
C GLU A 97 -28.97 27.00 -4.24
N ARG A 98 -29.46 25.85 -3.74
CA ARG A 98 -30.57 25.79 -2.77
C ARG A 98 -30.19 26.23 -1.37
N GLU A 99 -28.94 26.04 -0.92
CA GLU A 99 -28.48 26.53 0.39
C GLU A 99 -28.29 28.05 0.38
N GLN A 100 -27.98 28.63 -0.78
CA GLN A 100 -27.87 30.09 -0.94
C GLN A 100 -29.22 30.81 -0.72
N MET A 101 -30.34 30.14 -1.00
CA MET A 101 -31.68 30.71 -0.84
C MET A 101 -32.30 30.51 0.56
N ALA A 102 -31.73 29.61 1.39
CA ALA A 102 -32.23 29.38 2.75
C ALA A 102 -31.63 30.32 3.81
N ILE A 103 -30.56 31.05 3.48
CA ILE A 103 -29.82 31.93 4.41
C ILE A 103 -30.30 33.40 4.31
N SER A 104 -31.26 33.71 3.44
CA SER A 104 -31.69 35.10 3.21
C SER A 104 -32.61 35.69 4.29
N GLY A 105 -33.08 34.89 5.25
CA GLY A 105 -33.74 35.36 6.46
C GLY A 105 -33.04 34.69 7.63
N GLY A 106 -32.58 35.49 8.62
CA GLY A 106 -31.79 35.02 9.76
C GLY A 106 -32.28 33.69 10.35
N PHE A 107 -31.35 32.95 10.95
CA PHE A 107 -31.55 31.59 11.45
C PHE A 107 -32.69 31.48 12.47
N ILE A 108 -33.14 32.60 13.03
CA ILE A 108 -34.21 32.67 14.02
C ILE A 108 -35.31 33.64 13.58
N ARG A 109 -36.57 33.24 13.78
CA ARG A 109 -37.71 34.14 13.69
C ARG A 109 -37.73 35.08 14.90
N ARG A 110 -37.43 36.36 14.66
CA ARG A 110 -37.41 37.41 15.68
C ARG A 110 -38.81 37.66 16.25
N VAL A 111 -38.94 37.75 17.57
CA VAL A 111 -40.21 38.01 18.28
C VAL A 111 -40.12 39.31 19.07
N THR A 112 -39.09 39.47 19.90
CA THR A 112 -38.87 40.67 20.72
C THR A 112 -37.80 41.61 20.17
N ASN A 113 -37.01 41.16 19.19
CA ASN A 113 -35.90 41.90 18.58
C ASN A 113 -34.90 42.43 19.63
N ASP A 114 -34.67 41.62 20.66
CA ASP A 114 -33.77 41.94 21.76
C ASP A 114 -32.32 41.50 21.47
N ALA A 115 -31.38 41.95 22.29
CA ALA A 115 -29.96 41.62 22.10
C ALA A 115 -29.68 40.11 22.18
N ARG A 116 -30.50 39.36 22.91
CA ARG A 116 -30.36 37.90 23.04
C ARG A 116 -30.76 37.19 21.74
N GLU A 117 -31.84 37.61 21.08
CA GLU A 117 -32.22 37.09 19.76
C GLU A 117 -31.14 37.38 18.71
N ASN A 118 -30.50 38.55 18.77
CA ASN A 118 -29.36 38.86 17.88
C ASN A 118 -28.15 37.96 18.16
N GLU A 119 -27.78 37.74 19.43
CA GLU A 119 -26.68 36.85 19.80
C GLU A 119 -26.95 35.40 19.36
N MET A 120 -28.20 34.94 19.48
CA MET A 120 -28.56 33.61 19.01
C MET A 120 -28.48 33.49 17.47
N ASP A 121 -28.86 34.54 16.73
CA ASP A 121 -28.74 34.59 15.26
C ASP A 121 -27.25 34.52 14.83
N GLU A 122 -26.38 35.31 15.48
CA GLU A 122 -24.93 35.31 15.27
C GLU A 122 -24.28 33.96 15.65
N ASN A 123 -24.70 33.35 16.76
CA ASN A 123 -24.21 32.05 17.18
C ASN A 123 -24.61 30.96 16.18
N LEU A 124 -25.83 31.00 15.64
CA LEU A 124 -26.28 30.03 14.63
C LEU A 124 -25.60 30.23 13.27
N GLU A 125 -25.26 31.46 12.91
CA GLU A 125 -24.43 31.73 11.73
C GLU A 125 -23.04 31.08 11.86
N GLN A 126 -22.40 31.21 13.02
CA GLN A 126 -21.13 30.54 13.29
C GLN A 126 -21.26 29.01 13.27
N VAL A 127 -22.32 28.47 13.87
CA VAL A 127 -22.61 27.03 13.84
C VAL A 127 -22.82 26.54 12.40
N SER A 128 -23.51 27.29 11.55
CA SER A 128 -23.66 26.99 10.13
C SER A 128 -22.29 26.88 9.42
N GLY A 129 -21.38 27.81 9.69
CA GLY A 129 -20.00 27.74 9.20
C GLY A 129 -19.24 26.50 9.69
N ILE A 130 -19.38 26.15 10.97
CA ILE A 130 -18.77 24.94 11.55
C ILE A 130 -19.34 23.67 10.92
N ILE A 131 -20.67 23.59 10.71
CA ILE A 131 -21.32 22.47 10.02
C ILE A 131 -20.78 22.33 8.60
N GLY A 132 -20.58 23.44 7.89
CA GLY A 132 -19.94 23.44 6.58
C GLY A 132 -18.54 22.81 6.62
N ASN A 133 -17.72 23.16 7.61
CA ASN A 133 -16.38 22.55 7.78
C ASN A 133 -16.45 21.07 8.16
N LEU A 134 -17.35 20.69 9.08
CA LEU A 134 -17.58 19.29 9.46
C LEU A 134 -18.01 18.44 8.27
N ARG A 135 -18.84 18.98 7.38
CA ARG A 135 -19.24 18.32 6.13
C ARG A 135 -18.04 18.07 5.21
N HIS A 136 -17.18 19.07 5.01
CA HIS A 136 -15.97 18.88 4.20
C HIS A 136 -15.05 17.83 4.81
N MET A 137 -14.79 17.89 6.12
CA MET A 137 -13.99 16.86 6.80
C MET A 137 -14.61 15.47 6.70
N ALA A 138 -15.94 15.34 6.78
CA ALA A 138 -16.61 14.06 6.61
C ALA A 138 -16.46 13.50 5.18
N LEU A 139 -16.51 14.36 4.16
CA LEU A 139 -16.30 13.96 2.77
C LEU A 139 -14.85 13.57 2.50
N ASP A 140 -13.89 14.38 2.95
CA ASP A 140 -12.46 14.12 2.78
C ASP A 140 -12.06 12.85 3.52
N MET A 141 -12.55 12.67 4.75
CA MET A 141 -12.32 11.46 5.54
C MET A 141 -12.97 10.23 4.90
N GLY A 142 -14.16 10.36 4.31
CA GLY A 142 -14.80 9.27 3.56
C GLY A 142 -13.95 8.81 2.38
N ASN A 143 -13.50 9.76 1.55
CA ASN A 143 -12.64 9.46 0.40
C ASN A 143 -11.28 8.87 0.80
N GLU A 144 -10.70 9.35 1.90
CA GLU A 144 -9.45 8.83 2.43
C GLU A 144 -9.63 7.39 2.95
N ILE A 145 -10.71 7.10 3.68
CA ILE A 145 -11.05 5.74 4.12
C ILE A 145 -11.21 4.80 2.92
N ASP A 146 -11.92 5.21 1.87
CA ASP A 146 -12.09 4.39 0.66
C ASP A 146 -10.77 4.11 -0.07
N THR A 147 -9.85 5.07 -0.05
CA THR A 147 -8.51 4.92 -0.63
C THR A 147 -7.64 3.99 0.22
N GLN A 148 -7.66 4.17 1.54
CA GLN A 148 -6.95 3.30 2.48
C GLN A 148 -7.49 1.87 2.45
N ASN A 149 -8.82 1.67 2.35
CA ASN A 149 -9.41 0.34 2.21
C ASN A 149 -8.86 -0.41 0.99
N ARG A 150 -8.81 0.26 -0.17
CA ARG A 150 -8.21 -0.31 -1.39
C ARG A 150 -6.71 -0.59 -1.24
N GLN A 151 -5.99 0.23 -0.48
CA GLN A 151 -4.58 -0.01 -0.16
C GLN A 151 -4.40 -1.23 0.76
N ILE A 152 -5.25 -1.38 1.78
CA ILE A 152 -5.25 -2.52 2.70
C ILE A 152 -5.51 -3.81 1.92
N ASP A 153 -6.45 -3.82 0.97
CA ASP A 153 -6.69 -4.99 0.12
C ASP A 153 -5.42 -5.44 -0.63
N ARG A 154 -4.67 -4.47 -1.19
CA ARG A 154 -3.38 -4.77 -1.85
C ARG A 154 -2.34 -5.28 -0.85
N ILE A 155 -2.29 -4.73 0.36
CA ILE A 155 -1.39 -5.19 1.43
C ILE A 155 -1.72 -6.62 1.84
N MET A 156 -3.01 -6.96 1.97
CA MET A 156 -3.46 -8.32 2.29
C MET A 156 -3.05 -9.31 1.20
N GLU A 157 -3.29 -8.99 -0.09
CA GLU A 157 -2.84 -9.84 -1.21
C GLU A 157 -1.31 -10.05 -1.18
N LYS A 158 -0.53 -9.01 -0.87
CA LYS A 158 0.93 -9.10 -0.70
C LYS A 158 1.35 -9.92 0.50
N ALA A 159 0.64 -9.79 1.63
CA ALA A 159 0.90 -10.52 2.85
C ALA A 159 0.69 -12.02 2.67
N ASP A 160 -0.40 -12.43 2.02
CA ASP A 160 -0.71 -13.85 1.73
C ASP A 160 0.34 -14.49 0.80
N SER A 161 0.74 -13.75 -0.25
CA SER A 161 1.85 -14.17 -1.12
C SER A 161 3.15 -14.34 -0.34
N ASN A 162 3.49 -13.38 0.52
CA ASN A 162 4.71 -13.45 1.33
C ASN A 162 4.65 -14.60 2.33
N LYS A 163 3.50 -14.84 2.97
CA LYS A 163 3.28 -15.99 3.86
C LYS A 163 3.57 -17.30 3.14
N THR A 164 3.00 -17.48 1.95
CA THR A 164 3.23 -18.70 1.13
C THR A 164 4.72 -18.88 0.80
N ARG A 165 5.40 -17.81 0.39
CA ARG A 165 6.84 -17.83 0.08
C ARG A 165 7.68 -18.18 1.31
N ILE A 166 7.34 -17.66 2.48
CA ILE A 166 8.03 -17.96 3.74
C ILE A 166 7.81 -19.42 4.13
N ASP A 167 6.57 -19.91 4.03
CA ASP A 167 6.24 -21.30 4.36
C ASP A 167 6.98 -22.27 3.44
N GLU A 168 7.05 -21.99 2.13
CA GLU A 168 7.86 -22.77 1.18
C GLU A 168 9.37 -22.72 1.49
N ALA A 169 9.90 -21.54 1.80
CA ALA A 169 11.31 -21.37 2.14
C ALA A 169 11.66 -22.14 3.42
N ASN A 170 10.79 -22.09 4.44
CA ASN A 170 10.95 -22.84 5.68
C ASN A 170 10.88 -24.35 5.45
N GLN A 171 9.98 -24.84 4.58
CA GLN A 171 9.95 -26.25 4.20
C GLN A 171 11.23 -26.69 3.51
N ARG A 172 11.77 -25.87 2.59
CA ARG A 172 13.04 -26.15 1.91
C ARG A 172 14.21 -26.16 2.91
N ALA A 173 14.28 -25.18 3.81
CA ALA A 173 15.31 -25.12 4.85
C ALA A 173 15.24 -26.32 5.80
N THR A 174 14.05 -26.72 6.24
CA THR A 174 13.84 -27.89 7.10
C THR A 174 14.30 -29.18 6.43
N LYS A 175 13.99 -29.35 5.13
CA LYS A 175 14.49 -30.51 4.36
C LYS A 175 16.01 -30.52 4.29
N MET A 176 16.67 -29.37 4.10
CA MET A 176 18.13 -29.28 4.07
C MET A 176 18.79 -29.58 5.42
N LEU A 177 18.13 -29.22 6.54
CA LEU A 177 18.60 -29.53 7.89
C LEU A 177 18.38 -30.99 8.29
N GLY A 178 17.28 -31.60 7.84
CA GLY A 178 16.95 -33.01 8.12
C GLY A 178 17.61 -34.02 7.17
N SER A 179 18.28 -33.57 6.11
CA SER A 179 19.04 -34.41 5.18
C SER A 179 20.55 -34.44 5.48
N GLY A 180 20.96 -34.17 6.72
CA GLY A 180 22.33 -34.23 7.21
C GLY A 180 22.67 -35.56 7.88
#